data_AF-A0A959S5T5-F1
#
_entry.id   AF-A0A959S5T5-F1
#
_cell.length_a   1.000
_cell.length_b   1.000
_cell.length_c   1.000
_cell.angle_alpha   90.00
_cell.angle_beta   90.00
_cell.angle_gamma   90.00
#
_symmetry.space_group_name_H-M   'P 1'
#
loop_
_entity.id
_entity.type
_entity.pdbx_description
1 polymer ?
#
loop_
_entity_poly.entity_id
_entity_poly.type
_entity_poly.pdbx_seq_one_letter_code
_entity_poly.pdbx_strand_id
1 'polypeptide(L)'
;MKLVYRAALLLFCSGTFAVANAQTNDTPEKFYLWGKKSTSLQSGYVVLKSGTKLDGKISLSGAPGHVNEITIVNSEGKEKTLPANSLDSYGLYVVEPICDTPVELFKWGMASSSTNGKGETTNKRKSKAQPGYLYSGDGTKWEGQLQIKEINGGWVEYTIENESGEHEFLIGDVGHFGLLLTMDDMGKKNGDDYNDPARNFQKGWIETEKDGRIEGFIAMVGIAKLNNNKYEGIHYAASESAIVDYYSAQSFDRAGQIIDGVETVYQPFEDGVVSLEDFLARAEGANDVTKSFQEGYVVLLGGTRVDGQIRQNKHLGSWFGNSVTILDKDELLKSYSPSQIDFFVQNFEGKEHKYIVDQGVLVELLNEGNTFWFYRNPFPTTSYKFLSDVAGALTQAAVDTLAKAAAYNAVGNAIEGKNDNLQEDIENISEAHAAGSELASAIDIKRKEYIVWNRTRNEKTIFNTKNYDEKINEVLMGCEKFIFMDKDEQKPYLKFDNAEMAFEFINECY
;
A
#
# COMPACT_ATOMS: atom_id res chain seq x y z
N MET A 1 17.95 36.52 63.35
CA MET A 1 17.86 35.07 63.10
C MET A 1 18.00 34.86 61.58
N LYS A 2 19.23 34.63 61.09
CA LYS A 2 19.51 34.42 59.65
C LYS A 2 19.91 32.95 59.48
N LEU A 3 19.07 32.18 58.79
CA LEU A 3 19.35 30.79 58.45
C LEU A 3 20.15 30.75 57.14
N VAL A 4 21.34 30.13 57.17
CA VAL A 4 22.21 29.89 56.03
C VAL A 4 22.03 28.44 55.61
N TYR A 5 21.47 28.18 54.42
CA TYR A 5 21.44 26.86 53.81
C TYR A 5 22.74 26.62 53.02
N ARG A 6 23.51 25.60 53.39
CA ARG A 6 24.64 25.08 52.62
C ARG A 6 24.11 24.06 51.61
N ALA A 7 24.24 24.37 50.31
CA ALA A 7 24.00 23.41 49.23
C ALA A 7 25.23 22.49 49.09
N ALA A 8 25.01 21.18 49.19
CA ALA A 8 26.01 20.16 48.89
C ALA A 8 26.01 19.88 47.38
N LEU A 9 27.13 20.19 46.72
CA LEU A 9 27.39 19.91 45.31
C LEU A 9 27.79 18.43 45.18
N LEU A 10 26.88 17.59 44.70
CA LEU A 10 27.12 16.18 44.38
C LEU A 10 27.74 16.11 42.96
N LEU A 11 29.04 15.84 42.89
CA LEU A 11 29.76 15.57 41.64
C LEU A 11 29.34 14.18 41.12
N PHE A 12 28.49 14.14 40.10
CA PHE A 12 28.25 12.92 39.32
C PHE A 12 29.42 12.73 38.35
N CYS A 13 30.31 11.77 38.64
CA CYS A 13 31.26 11.24 37.65
C CYS A 13 30.47 10.47 36.59
N SER A 14 30.10 11.13 35.49
CA SER A 14 29.65 10.48 34.28
C SER A 14 30.83 9.72 33.66
N GLY A 15 30.96 8.43 34.01
CA GLY A 15 31.84 7.52 33.29
C GLY A 15 31.38 7.43 31.84
N THR A 16 32.15 8.00 30.93
CA THR A 16 32.00 7.77 29.49
C THR A 16 32.26 6.29 29.23
N PHE A 17 31.20 5.50 29.09
CA PHE A 17 31.30 4.17 28.52
C PHE A 17 31.81 4.35 27.09
N ALA A 18 33.02 3.88 26.81
CA ALA A 18 33.51 3.75 25.46
C ALA A 18 32.60 2.74 24.75
N VAL A 19 31.61 3.23 24.01
CA VAL A 19 30.83 2.41 23.09
C VAL A 19 31.86 1.87 22.10
N ALA A 20 32.05 0.56 22.07
CA ALA A 20 32.85 -0.06 21.03
C ALA A 20 32.16 0.29 19.71
N ASN A 21 32.72 1.24 18.96
CA ASN A 21 32.21 1.58 17.63
C ASN A 21 32.35 0.32 16.78
N ALA A 22 31.22 -0.38 16.62
CA ALA A 22 31.10 -1.46 15.68
C ALA A 22 31.30 -0.87 14.29
N GLN A 23 32.15 -1.51 13.51
CA GLN A 23 32.33 -1.18 12.10
C GLN A 23 30.99 -1.29 11.39
N THR A 24 30.62 -0.27 10.62
CA THR A 24 29.36 -0.26 9.87
C THR A 24 29.60 -0.80 8.46
N ASN A 25 28.83 -1.82 8.06
CA ASN A 25 28.75 -2.21 6.65
C ASN A 25 27.58 -1.45 6.04
N ASP A 26 27.90 -0.46 5.21
CA ASP A 26 26.91 0.43 4.59
C ASP A 26 26.15 -0.26 3.44
N THR A 27 26.57 -1.47 3.04
CA THR A 27 25.95 -2.24 1.96
C THR A 27 25.42 -3.57 2.49
N PRO A 28 24.15 -3.94 2.21
CA PRO A 28 23.62 -5.23 2.59
C PRO A 28 24.49 -6.39 2.10
N GLU A 29 24.72 -7.37 2.97
CA GLU A 29 25.69 -8.44 2.74
C GLU A 29 25.44 -9.26 1.46
N LYS A 30 24.18 -9.38 1.06
CA LYS A 30 23.75 -10.09 -0.16
C LYS A 30 24.38 -9.55 -1.45
N PHE A 31 24.90 -8.31 -1.45
CA PHE A 31 25.52 -7.69 -2.64
C PHE A 31 26.99 -8.01 -2.82
N TYR A 32 27.63 -8.61 -1.81
CA TYR A 32 29.01 -9.05 -1.90
C TYR A 32 29.08 -10.45 -2.52
N LEU A 33 29.87 -10.60 -3.57
CA LEU A 33 30.02 -11.88 -4.28
C LEU A 33 31.04 -12.76 -3.55
N TRP A 34 30.57 -13.47 -2.52
CA TRP A 34 31.41 -14.35 -1.70
C TRP A 34 31.90 -15.59 -2.45
N GLY A 35 33.22 -15.74 -2.49
CA GLY A 35 33.91 -17.01 -2.73
C GLY A 35 34.10 -17.81 -1.43
N LYS A 36 35.09 -18.70 -1.40
CA LYS A 36 35.30 -19.60 -0.24
C LYS A 36 35.77 -18.87 1.04
N LYS A 37 36.53 -17.80 0.90
CA LYS A 37 37.14 -17.06 2.01
C LYS A 37 37.15 -15.54 1.83
N SER A 38 36.81 -15.07 0.63
CA SER A 38 36.79 -13.66 0.31
C SER A 38 35.78 -13.37 -0.78
N THR A 39 35.40 -12.11 -0.94
CA THR A 39 34.54 -11.65 -2.03
C THR A 39 35.38 -11.34 -3.28
N SER A 40 34.77 -11.27 -4.45
CA SER A 40 35.43 -10.65 -5.61
C SER A 40 35.69 -9.15 -5.36
N LEU A 41 36.65 -8.58 -6.08
CA LEU A 41 36.88 -7.13 -6.08
C LEU A 41 35.68 -6.42 -6.72
N GLN A 42 35.01 -5.54 -5.98
CA GLN A 42 33.84 -4.77 -6.42
C GLN A 42 34.03 -3.28 -6.12
N SER A 43 33.55 -2.40 -7.00
CA SER A 43 33.67 -0.95 -6.82
C SER A 43 33.00 -0.50 -5.52
N GLY A 44 33.76 0.17 -4.65
CA GLY A 44 33.34 0.55 -3.30
C GLY A 44 34.32 1.47 -2.59
N TYR A 45 34.18 1.56 -1.28
CA TYR A 45 34.99 2.43 -0.45
C TYR A 45 35.23 1.84 0.94
N VAL A 46 36.25 2.38 1.60
CA VAL A 46 36.46 2.19 3.05
C VAL A 46 36.64 3.55 3.71
N VAL A 47 36.08 3.72 4.90
CA VAL A 47 36.29 4.89 5.76
C VAL A 47 37.12 4.45 6.95
N LEU A 48 38.30 5.03 7.12
CA LEU A 48 39.16 4.77 8.27
C LEU A 48 38.59 5.42 9.53
N LYS A 49 38.97 4.94 10.72
CA LYS A 49 38.64 5.61 12.00
C LYS A 49 39.13 7.05 12.14
N SER A 50 40.05 7.48 11.28
CA SER A 50 40.46 8.88 11.16
C SER A 50 39.44 9.76 10.42
N GLY A 51 38.40 9.17 9.84
CA GLY A 51 37.46 9.82 8.91
C GLY A 51 37.96 9.88 7.46
N THR A 52 39.15 9.34 7.17
CA THR A 52 39.69 9.33 5.80
C THR A 52 38.95 8.29 4.96
N LYS A 53 38.28 8.74 3.90
CA LYS A 53 37.67 7.87 2.90
C LYS A 53 38.68 7.48 1.82
N LEU A 54 38.71 6.20 1.45
CA LEU A 54 39.51 5.66 0.36
C LEU A 54 38.57 4.99 -0.65
N ASP A 55 38.73 5.34 -1.92
CA ASP A 55 37.89 4.88 -3.01
C ASP A 55 38.65 3.89 -3.90
N GLY A 56 37.94 2.86 -4.37
CA GLY A 56 38.55 1.84 -5.21
C GLY A 56 37.66 0.62 -5.42
N LYS A 57 38.27 -0.52 -5.73
CA LYS A 57 37.62 -1.82 -5.69
C LYS A 57 37.94 -2.50 -4.36
N ILE A 58 36.93 -2.97 -3.64
CA ILE A 58 37.09 -3.65 -2.35
C ILE A 58 36.80 -5.15 -2.46
N SER A 59 37.54 -5.95 -1.70
CA SER A 59 37.28 -7.38 -1.46
C SER A 59 37.30 -7.63 0.04
N LEU A 60 36.24 -8.26 0.55
CA LEU A 60 36.12 -8.62 1.96
C LEU A 60 36.73 -10.00 2.16
N SER A 61 37.55 -10.18 3.19
CA SER A 61 38.07 -11.49 3.59
C SER A 61 37.43 -11.92 4.92
N GLY A 62 36.92 -13.15 4.98
CA GLY A 62 36.20 -13.68 6.14
C GLY A 62 35.03 -14.57 5.73
N ALA A 63 33.92 -14.42 6.44
CA ALA A 63 32.64 -15.05 6.13
C ALA A 63 31.52 -14.01 6.22
N PRO A 64 30.35 -14.29 5.64
CA PRO A 64 29.18 -13.45 5.86
C PRO A 64 28.90 -13.20 7.35
N GLY A 65 28.71 -11.94 7.75
CA GLY A 65 28.54 -11.45 9.12
C GLY A 65 29.84 -11.30 9.91
N HIS A 66 30.97 -11.77 9.38
CA HIS A 66 32.26 -11.83 10.06
C HIS A 66 33.42 -11.50 9.11
N VAL A 67 33.54 -10.22 8.76
CA VAL A 67 34.63 -9.67 7.94
C VAL A 67 35.86 -9.40 8.81
N ASN A 68 37.00 -9.97 8.44
CA ASN A 68 38.26 -9.81 9.17
C ASN A 68 39.15 -8.73 8.55
N GLU A 69 39.22 -8.68 7.23
CA GLU A 69 40.09 -7.79 6.47
C GLU A 69 39.35 -7.29 5.22
N ILE A 70 39.70 -6.09 4.77
CA ILE A 70 39.23 -5.50 3.52
C ILE A 70 40.44 -5.12 2.69
N THR A 71 40.54 -5.70 1.51
CA THR A 71 41.52 -5.32 0.49
C THR A 71 40.89 -4.25 -0.38
N ILE A 72 41.52 -3.09 -0.52
CA ILE A 72 41.13 -2.03 -1.46
C ILE A 72 42.20 -1.84 -2.53
N VAL A 73 41.78 -1.78 -3.79
CA VAL A 73 42.62 -1.45 -4.96
C VAL A 73 42.17 -0.10 -5.49
N ASN A 74 43.02 0.92 -5.41
CA ASN A 74 42.68 2.27 -5.87
C ASN A 74 42.71 2.38 -7.41
N SER A 75 42.38 3.57 -7.93
CA SER A 75 42.39 3.86 -9.38
C SER A 75 43.78 3.74 -10.04
N GLU A 76 44.86 3.80 -9.26
CA GLU A 76 46.23 3.58 -9.74
C GLU A 76 46.63 2.09 -9.76
N GLY A 77 45.72 1.19 -9.37
CA GLY A 77 45.99 -0.24 -9.24
C GLY A 77 46.79 -0.61 -7.99
N LYS A 78 46.98 0.31 -7.04
CA LYS A 78 47.69 0.03 -5.79
C LYS A 78 46.74 -0.66 -4.81
N GLU A 79 47.17 -1.83 -4.36
CA GLU A 79 46.45 -2.65 -3.39
C GLU A 79 46.85 -2.30 -1.94
N LYS A 80 45.88 -2.28 -1.05
CA LYS A 80 46.07 -2.13 0.40
C LYS A 80 45.09 -3.00 1.16
N THR A 81 45.60 -3.87 2.04
CA THR A 81 44.77 -4.65 2.96
C THR A 81 44.68 -3.96 4.31
N LEU A 82 43.46 -3.82 4.81
CA LEU A 82 43.15 -3.14 6.07
C LEU A 82 42.39 -4.11 6.98
N PRO A 83 42.78 -4.24 8.25
CA PRO A 83 41.98 -5.02 9.19
C PRO A 83 40.63 -4.31 9.40
N ALA A 84 39.55 -5.07 9.40
CA ALA A 84 38.18 -4.55 9.44
C ALA A 84 37.95 -3.64 10.68
N ASN A 85 38.57 -3.99 11.82
CA ASN A 85 38.53 -3.20 13.05
C ASN A 85 39.27 -1.85 13.01
N SER A 86 40.04 -1.56 11.94
CA SER A 86 40.67 -0.25 11.71
C SER A 86 39.77 0.73 10.95
N LEU A 87 38.63 0.22 10.45
CA LEU A 87 37.66 0.97 9.68
C LEU A 87 36.54 1.48 10.59
N ASP A 88 35.98 2.61 10.18
CA ASP A 88 34.73 3.14 10.70
C ASP A 88 33.55 2.55 9.93
N SER A 89 33.60 2.66 8.60
CA SER A 89 32.63 2.01 7.71
C SER A 89 33.26 1.53 6.39
N TYR A 90 32.48 0.76 5.63
CA TYR A 90 32.83 0.31 4.28
C TYR A 90 31.55 -0.03 3.52
N GLY A 91 31.60 0.04 2.19
CA GLY A 91 30.44 -0.25 1.34
C GLY A 91 30.81 -0.32 -0.14
N LEU A 92 29.86 -0.79 -0.94
CA LEU A 92 29.90 -0.75 -2.40
C LEU A 92 29.30 0.58 -2.90
N TYR A 93 29.76 1.03 -4.06
CA TYR A 93 29.33 2.31 -4.64
C TYR A 93 27.96 2.26 -5.30
N VAL A 94 27.61 1.12 -5.91
CA VAL A 94 26.32 0.92 -6.56
C VAL A 94 25.58 -0.17 -5.81
N VAL A 95 24.45 0.21 -5.23
CA VAL A 95 23.53 -0.70 -4.56
C VAL A 95 22.41 -0.97 -5.56
N GLU A 96 22.51 -2.10 -6.26
CA GLU A 96 21.54 -2.63 -7.23
C GLU A 96 21.39 -1.77 -8.53
N PRO A 97 21.86 -2.27 -9.69
CA PRO A 97 21.68 -1.55 -10.96
C PRO A 97 20.18 -1.41 -11.27
N ILE A 98 19.83 -0.28 -11.90
CA ILE A 98 18.45 -0.02 -12.29
C ILE A 98 18.16 -0.78 -13.58
N CYS A 99 17.14 -1.64 -13.53
CA CYS A 99 16.63 -2.30 -14.72
C CYS A 99 15.52 -1.45 -15.33
N ASP A 100 15.76 -0.94 -16.52
CA ASP A 100 14.82 -0.08 -17.25
C ASP A 100 13.75 -0.92 -18.00
N THR A 101 13.84 -2.26 -17.93
CA THR A 101 12.93 -3.20 -18.59
C THR A 101 12.31 -4.15 -17.57
N PRO A 102 10.99 -4.43 -17.61
CA PRO A 102 10.39 -5.40 -16.71
C PRO A 102 11.08 -6.78 -16.78
N VAL A 103 11.33 -7.38 -15.61
CA VAL A 103 12.18 -8.58 -15.45
C VAL A 103 11.60 -9.80 -16.18
N GLU A 104 10.28 -9.84 -16.36
CA GLU A 104 9.55 -10.87 -17.07
C GLU A 104 9.76 -10.87 -18.59
N LEU A 105 10.29 -9.79 -19.17
CA LEU A 105 10.62 -9.73 -20.60
C LEU A 105 11.96 -10.41 -20.92
N PHE A 106 12.79 -10.66 -19.91
CA PHE A 106 13.97 -11.48 -20.06
C PHE A 106 13.58 -12.95 -20.22
N LYS A 107 14.08 -13.59 -21.28
CA LYS A 107 13.84 -15.00 -21.58
C LYS A 107 14.74 -15.87 -20.71
N TRP A 108 14.33 -16.15 -19.48
CA TRP A 108 15.09 -16.96 -18.54
C TRP A 108 15.22 -18.43 -18.99
N GLY A 109 16.43 -18.96 -18.91
CA GLY A 109 16.70 -20.39 -18.98
C GLY A 109 16.19 -21.13 -17.74
N MET A 110 16.15 -22.46 -17.79
CA MET A 110 15.77 -23.28 -16.64
C MET A 110 16.66 -22.96 -15.44
N ALA A 111 16.04 -22.67 -14.29
CA ALA A 111 16.75 -22.48 -13.05
C ALA A 111 17.43 -23.81 -12.65
N SER A 112 18.70 -23.72 -12.26
CA SER A 112 19.46 -24.81 -11.67
C SER A 112 19.64 -24.55 -10.18
N SER A 113 19.37 -25.56 -9.34
CA SER A 113 19.60 -25.49 -7.91
C SER A 113 20.76 -26.42 -7.52
N SER A 114 21.67 -25.95 -6.67
CA SER A 114 22.75 -26.76 -6.13
C SER A 114 22.85 -26.58 -4.62
N THR A 115 22.91 -27.67 -3.86
CA THR A 115 23.07 -27.65 -2.41
C THR A 115 24.51 -28.01 -2.04
N ASN A 116 25.16 -27.19 -1.22
CA ASN A 116 26.53 -27.48 -0.77
C ASN A 116 26.54 -28.52 0.37
N GLY A 117 27.73 -29.01 0.76
CA GLY A 117 27.89 -29.99 1.85
C GLY A 117 27.44 -29.51 3.24
N LYS A 118 26.99 -28.27 3.38
CA LYS A 118 26.41 -27.69 4.61
C LYS A 118 24.88 -27.55 4.55
N GLY A 119 24.24 -27.97 3.45
CA GLY A 119 22.79 -27.86 3.27
C GLY A 119 22.30 -26.52 2.74
N GLU A 120 23.19 -25.58 2.40
CA GLU A 120 22.80 -24.29 1.80
C GLU A 120 22.51 -24.49 0.32
N THR A 121 21.32 -24.08 -0.12
CA THR A 121 20.88 -24.20 -1.51
C THR A 121 21.10 -22.90 -2.26
N THR A 122 21.74 -23.00 -3.43
CA THR A 122 21.94 -21.89 -4.35
C THR A 122 21.12 -22.11 -5.61
N ASN A 123 20.21 -21.18 -5.92
CA ASN A 123 19.44 -21.15 -7.16
C ASN A 123 20.15 -20.24 -8.16
N LYS A 124 20.34 -20.70 -9.39
CA LYS A 124 21.00 -19.94 -10.46
C LYS A 124 20.18 -20.03 -11.72
N ARG A 125 20.06 -18.92 -12.45
CA ARG A 125 19.51 -18.91 -13.81
C ARG A 125 20.24 -17.88 -14.66
N LYS A 126 20.21 -18.08 -15.98
CA LYS A 126 20.72 -17.11 -16.96
C LYS A 126 19.59 -16.76 -17.93
N SER A 127 19.48 -15.51 -18.34
CA SER A 127 18.62 -15.15 -19.47
C SER A 127 19.24 -15.66 -20.77
N LYS A 128 18.43 -15.79 -21.82
CA LYS A 128 18.96 -15.85 -23.18
C LYS A 128 19.59 -14.49 -23.52
N ALA A 129 20.58 -14.51 -24.40
CA ALA A 129 21.12 -13.29 -24.98
C ALA A 129 20.01 -12.64 -25.84
N GLN A 130 19.75 -11.36 -25.61
CA GLN A 130 18.72 -10.57 -26.30
C GLN A 130 19.27 -9.18 -26.62
N PRO A 131 18.80 -8.51 -27.69
CA PRO A 131 19.16 -7.11 -27.94
C PRO A 131 18.92 -6.26 -26.69
N GLY A 132 19.94 -5.53 -26.26
CA GLY A 132 19.91 -4.77 -25.02
C GLY A 132 21.07 -3.79 -24.89
N TYR A 133 21.08 -3.10 -23.77
CA TYR A 133 22.13 -2.16 -23.40
C TYR A 133 22.44 -2.24 -21.91
N LEU A 134 23.62 -1.73 -21.54
CA LEU A 134 23.95 -1.40 -20.16
C LEU A 134 24.80 -0.12 -20.12
N TYR A 135 24.66 0.65 -19.04
CA TYR A 135 25.57 1.72 -18.69
C TYR A 135 26.50 1.23 -17.59
N SER A 136 27.81 1.29 -17.82
CA SER A 136 28.76 1.02 -16.73
C SER A 136 28.73 2.13 -15.69
N GLY A 137 29.31 1.89 -14.52
CA GLY A 137 29.35 2.85 -13.41
C GLY A 137 30.04 4.18 -13.72
N ASP A 138 30.83 4.24 -14.80
CA ASP A 138 31.45 5.47 -15.33
C ASP A 138 30.57 6.21 -16.36
N GLY A 139 29.38 5.69 -16.67
CA GLY A 139 28.44 6.23 -17.64
C GLY A 139 28.66 5.77 -19.09
N THR A 140 29.65 4.91 -19.37
CA THR A 140 29.85 4.37 -20.72
C THR A 140 28.68 3.47 -21.10
N LYS A 141 28.05 3.75 -22.25
CA LYS A 141 26.98 2.92 -22.80
C LYS A 141 27.54 1.78 -23.63
N TRP A 142 27.04 0.58 -23.38
CA TRP A 142 27.31 -0.63 -24.15
C TRP A 142 26.01 -1.12 -24.75
N GLU A 143 26.01 -1.45 -26.03
CA GLU A 143 24.86 -2.02 -26.76
C GLU A 143 25.28 -3.32 -27.44
N GLY A 144 24.38 -4.30 -27.48
CA GLY A 144 24.65 -5.62 -28.04
C GLY A 144 23.64 -6.67 -27.60
N GLN A 145 24.04 -7.94 -27.60
CA GLN A 145 23.25 -9.04 -27.05
C GLN A 145 23.51 -9.15 -25.54
N LEU A 146 22.57 -8.65 -24.74
CA LEU A 146 22.60 -8.68 -23.28
C LEU A 146 22.13 -10.04 -22.74
N GLN A 147 22.92 -10.63 -21.85
CA GLN A 147 22.57 -11.77 -21.03
C GLN A 147 22.78 -11.43 -19.55
N ILE A 148 21.84 -11.84 -18.71
CA ILE A 148 21.88 -11.62 -17.26
C ILE A 148 21.98 -12.96 -16.55
N LYS A 149 22.82 -13.03 -15.53
CA LYS A 149 22.91 -14.16 -14.61
C LYS A 149 22.39 -13.75 -13.24
N GLU A 150 21.49 -14.56 -12.71
CA GLU A 150 20.90 -14.39 -11.40
C GLU A 150 21.33 -15.54 -10.48
N ILE A 151 21.65 -15.20 -9.23
CA ILE A 151 21.93 -16.14 -8.15
C ILE A 151 21.09 -15.76 -6.93
N ASN A 152 20.27 -16.70 -6.44
CA ASN A 152 19.41 -16.53 -5.27
C ASN A 152 18.51 -15.28 -5.32
N GLY A 153 17.97 -14.93 -6.49
CA GLY A 153 17.15 -13.72 -6.65
C GLY A 153 17.93 -12.45 -6.98
N GLY A 154 19.25 -12.43 -6.76
CA GLY A 154 20.09 -11.27 -7.04
C GLY A 154 20.78 -11.36 -8.40
N TRP A 155 20.85 -10.25 -9.13
CA TRP A 155 21.62 -10.17 -10.38
C TRP A 155 23.11 -10.06 -10.07
N VAL A 156 23.93 -10.95 -10.63
CA VAL A 156 25.34 -11.04 -10.24
C VAL A 156 26.31 -10.67 -11.35
N GLU A 157 25.91 -10.88 -12.61
CA GLU A 157 26.79 -10.80 -13.77
C GLU A 157 25.95 -10.44 -15.00
N TYR A 158 26.50 -9.55 -15.82
CA TYR A 158 25.94 -9.06 -17.06
C TYR A 158 26.95 -9.32 -18.17
N THR A 159 26.51 -9.96 -19.24
CA THR A 159 27.34 -10.20 -20.42
C THR A 159 26.72 -9.45 -21.57
N ILE A 160 27.51 -8.65 -22.29
CA ILE A 160 27.08 -8.01 -23.53
C ILE A 160 28.03 -8.40 -24.65
N GLU A 161 27.47 -9.00 -25.71
CA GLU A 161 28.22 -9.36 -26.93
C GLU A 161 27.90 -8.36 -28.04
N ASN A 162 28.93 -7.70 -28.57
CA ASN A 162 28.81 -6.72 -29.65
C ASN A 162 29.93 -6.91 -30.69
N GLU A 163 30.07 -5.96 -31.63
CA GLU A 163 31.10 -6.04 -32.69
C GLU A 163 32.55 -6.10 -32.17
N SER A 164 32.79 -5.61 -30.95
CA SER A 164 34.11 -5.64 -30.29
C SER A 164 34.38 -6.94 -29.53
N GLY A 165 33.37 -7.81 -29.37
CA GLY A 165 33.45 -9.08 -28.68
C GLY A 165 32.52 -9.18 -27.47
N GLU A 166 32.79 -10.16 -26.62
CA GLU A 166 32.06 -10.42 -25.38
C GLU A 166 32.68 -9.63 -24.22
N HIS A 167 31.84 -8.89 -23.49
CA HIS A 167 32.23 -8.10 -22.32
C HIS A 167 31.40 -8.53 -21.10
N GLU A 168 32.07 -8.81 -19.98
CA GLU A 168 31.46 -9.23 -18.72
C GLU A 168 31.57 -8.12 -17.68
N PHE A 169 30.45 -7.83 -17.01
CA PHE A 169 30.33 -6.83 -15.96
C PHE A 169 29.75 -7.46 -14.70
N LEU A 170 30.25 -7.06 -13.54
CA LEU A 170 29.69 -7.44 -12.24
C LEU A 170 28.64 -6.43 -11.80
N ILE A 171 27.77 -6.81 -10.86
CA ILE A 171 26.70 -5.94 -10.33
C ILE A 171 27.16 -4.53 -9.91
N GLY A 172 28.36 -4.38 -9.36
CA GLY A 172 28.88 -3.08 -8.93
C GLY A 172 29.47 -2.22 -10.05
N ASP A 173 29.58 -2.77 -11.26
CA ASP A 173 30.14 -2.07 -12.43
C ASP A 173 29.04 -1.60 -13.39
N VAL A 174 27.77 -1.92 -13.14
CA VAL A 174 26.61 -1.54 -13.94
C VAL A 174 25.77 -0.54 -13.17
N GLY A 175 25.39 0.57 -13.81
CA GLY A 175 24.45 1.55 -13.26
C GLY A 175 23.01 1.30 -13.72
N HIS A 176 22.83 1.15 -15.04
CA HIS A 176 21.54 0.91 -15.68
C HIS A 176 21.66 -0.19 -16.73
N PHE A 177 20.58 -0.90 -17.01
CA PHE A 177 20.52 -1.83 -18.13
C PHE A 177 19.07 -2.07 -18.57
N GLY A 178 18.90 -2.51 -19.82
CA GLY A 178 17.59 -2.80 -20.39
C GLY A 178 17.68 -3.59 -21.67
N LEU A 179 16.53 -4.07 -22.15
CA LEU A 179 16.40 -4.69 -23.46
C LEU A 179 16.01 -3.64 -24.51
N LEU A 180 16.48 -3.83 -25.74
CA LEU A 180 16.13 -3.04 -26.91
C LEU A 180 15.12 -3.83 -27.74
N LEU A 181 13.90 -3.97 -27.22
CA LEU A 181 12.84 -4.74 -27.88
C LEU A 181 11.96 -3.82 -28.73
N THR A 182 11.58 -4.28 -29.91
CA THR A 182 10.52 -3.66 -30.72
C THR A 182 9.15 -4.26 -30.39
N MET A 183 8.08 -3.68 -30.93
CA MET A 183 6.74 -4.28 -30.83
C MET A 183 6.69 -5.71 -31.37
N ASP A 184 7.44 -6.02 -32.43
CA ASP A 184 7.54 -7.36 -33.00
C ASP A 184 8.24 -8.35 -32.06
N ASP A 185 9.27 -7.91 -31.34
CA ASP A 185 9.98 -8.74 -30.35
C ASP A 185 9.11 -9.07 -29.14
N MET A 186 8.21 -8.13 -28.81
CA MET A 186 7.20 -8.27 -27.76
C MET A 186 5.92 -8.97 -28.24
N GLY A 187 5.80 -9.13 -29.56
CA GLY A 187 4.60 -9.59 -30.25
C GLY A 187 4.23 -11.04 -29.95
N LYS A 188 2.92 -11.22 -29.74
CA LYS A 188 2.11 -12.44 -29.64
C LYS A 188 2.85 -13.66 -29.12
N LYS A 189 2.75 -13.90 -27.81
CA LYS A 189 3.10 -15.17 -27.17
C LYS A 189 2.50 -16.33 -27.98
N ASN A 190 3.29 -16.94 -28.87
CA ASN A 190 2.90 -18.03 -29.77
C ASN A 190 1.81 -17.72 -30.82
N GLY A 191 1.71 -16.50 -31.34
CA GLY A 191 0.80 -16.20 -32.45
C GLY A 191 -0.66 -15.96 -32.08
N ASP A 192 -1.01 -16.02 -30.79
CA ASP A 192 -2.31 -15.59 -30.27
C ASP A 192 -2.18 -14.22 -29.60
N ASP A 193 -3.12 -13.32 -29.92
CA ASP A 193 -3.30 -12.06 -29.19
C ASP A 193 -3.62 -12.36 -27.73
N TYR A 194 -3.21 -11.49 -26.80
CA TYR A 194 -3.74 -11.59 -25.46
C TYR A 194 -5.27 -11.47 -25.54
N ASN A 195 -5.98 -12.36 -24.83
CA ASN A 195 -7.45 -12.28 -24.72
C ASN A 195 -7.94 -10.95 -24.14
N ASP A 196 -7.06 -10.23 -23.44
CA ASP A 196 -7.27 -8.86 -22.99
C ASP A 196 -6.71 -7.89 -24.05
N PRO A 197 -7.57 -7.19 -24.81
CA PRO A 197 -7.14 -6.27 -25.87
C PRO A 197 -6.20 -5.17 -25.38
N ALA A 198 -6.31 -4.76 -24.11
CA ALA A 198 -5.48 -3.70 -23.55
C ALA A 198 -3.99 -4.06 -23.50
N ARG A 199 -3.68 -5.37 -23.48
CA ARG A 199 -2.32 -5.90 -23.44
C ARG A 199 -1.68 -6.08 -24.80
N ASN A 200 -2.43 -5.87 -25.87
CA ASN A 200 -1.89 -5.84 -27.22
C ASN A 200 -1.49 -4.41 -27.55
N PHE A 201 -0.44 -4.23 -28.35
CA PHE A 201 -0.10 -2.88 -28.82
C PHE A 201 -1.23 -2.35 -29.69
N GLN A 202 -1.76 -1.20 -29.28
CA GLN A 202 -2.78 -0.46 -29.99
C GLN A 202 -2.34 0.99 -30.13
N LYS A 203 -2.86 1.71 -31.12
CA LYS A 203 -2.66 3.16 -31.20
C LYS A 203 -3.18 3.83 -29.94
N GLY A 204 -2.46 4.81 -29.46
CA GLY A 204 -2.77 5.48 -28.22
C GLY A 204 -1.77 6.59 -27.90
N TRP A 205 -1.78 7.00 -26.64
CA TRP A 205 -0.91 8.05 -26.14
C TRP A 205 -0.58 7.81 -24.66
N ILE A 206 0.49 8.44 -24.21
CA ILE A 206 0.86 8.55 -22.80
C ILE A 206 1.12 10.02 -22.48
N GLU A 207 0.67 10.47 -21.32
CA GLU A 207 0.88 11.82 -20.80
C GLU A 207 1.80 11.74 -19.58
N THR A 208 2.89 12.50 -19.62
CA THR A 208 3.84 12.59 -18.51
C THR A 208 4.06 14.04 -18.11
N GLU A 209 4.43 14.28 -16.85
CA GLU A 209 4.76 15.62 -16.35
C GLU A 209 5.84 16.31 -17.20
N LYS A 210 6.83 15.54 -17.67
CA LYS A 210 8.00 16.07 -18.39
C LYS A 210 7.71 16.37 -19.85
N ASP A 211 7.09 15.44 -20.56
CA ASP A 211 6.97 15.48 -22.03
C ASP A 211 5.55 15.84 -22.50
N GLY A 212 4.61 15.98 -21.56
CA GLY A 212 3.19 16.14 -21.88
C GLY A 212 2.63 14.90 -22.56
N ARG A 213 1.64 15.09 -23.43
CA ARG A 213 1.02 14.01 -24.21
C ARG A 213 1.87 13.65 -25.43
N ILE A 214 2.26 12.39 -25.54
CA ILE A 214 2.98 11.80 -26.69
C ILE A 214 2.17 10.67 -27.31
N GLU A 215 2.04 10.71 -28.64
CA GLU A 215 1.26 9.75 -29.43
C GLU A 215 2.13 8.57 -29.91
N GLY A 216 1.58 7.37 -29.92
CA GLY A 216 2.29 6.17 -30.34
C GLY A 216 1.44 4.91 -30.25
N PHE A 217 2.07 3.82 -29.84
CA PHE A 217 1.45 2.53 -29.59
C PHE A 217 1.67 2.15 -28.14
N ILE A 218 0.61 1.74 -27.45
CA ILE A 218 0.68 1.34 -26.06
C ILE A 218 0.11 -0.07 -25.84
N ALA A 219 0.67 -0.77 -24.86
CA ALA A 219 0.19 -2.05 -24.35
C ALA A 219 0.33 -2.10 -22.83
N MET A 220 -0.69 -2.57 -22.13
CA MET A 220 -0.68 -2.70 -20.67
C MET A 220 0.15 -3.89 -20.21
N VAL A 221 0.90 -3.71 -19.10
CA VAL A 221 1.84 -4.71 -18.54
C VAL A 221 1.23 -5.44 -17.36
N GLY A 222 1.62 -6.70 -17.18
CA GLY A 222 1.16 -7.54 -16.07
C GLY A 222 -0.12 -8.32 -16.37
N ILE A 223 -0.64 -8.99 -15.35
CA ILE A 223 -1.92 -9.69 -15.42
C ILE A 223 -2.90 -8.87 -14.60
N ALA A 224 -3.98 -8.39 -15.21
CA ALA A 224 -5.19 -7.98 -14.52
C ALA A 224 -5.73 -9.21 -13.75
N LYS A 225 -5.14 -9.54 -12.60
CA LYS A 225 -5.60 -10.65 -11.77
C LYS A 225 -6.96 -10.28 -11.21
N LEU A 226 -7.84 -11.27 -11.27
CA LEU A 226 -9.30 -11.32 -11.00
C LEU A 226 -9.86 -10.51 -9.82
N ASN A 227 -9.04 -9.96 -8.93
CA ASN A 227 -9.53 -9.29 -7.73
C ASN A 227 -9.46 -7.76 -7.77
N ASN A 228 -8.65 -7.13 -8.65
CA ASN A 228 -8.56 -5.66 -8.70
C ASN A 228 -8.42 -5.03 -10.11
N ASN A 229 -8.25 -5.83 -11.17
CA ASN A 229 -8.05 -5.37 -12.57
C ASN A 229 -7.08 -4.18 -12.69
N LYS A 230 -5.92 -4.31 -12.05
CA LYS A 230 -4.81 -3.37 -12.18
C LYS A 230 -3.74 -3.97 -13.09
N TYR A 231 -3.16 -3.14 -13.92
CA TYR A 231 -1.92 -3.40 -14.65
C TYR A 231 -0.73 -2.86 -13.88
N GLU A 232 0.47 -3.35 -14.18
CA GLU A 232 1.70 -2.96 -13.48
C GLU A 232 2.32 -1.68 -14.09
N GLY A 233 2.07 -1.44 -15.38
CA GLY A 233 2.61 -0.32 -16.14
C GLY A 233 2.19 -0.37 -17.60
N ILE A 234 2.92 0.37 -18.44
CA ILE A 234 2.65 0.54 -19.87
C ILE A 234 3.93 0.30 -20.67
N HIS A 235 3.81 -0.50 -21.73
CA HIS A 235 4.77 -0.50 -22.84
C HIS A 235 4.35 0.55 -23.85
N TYR A 236 5.28 1.41 -24.26
CA TYR A 236 5.06 2.47 -25.23
C TYR A 236 6.07 2.37 -26.38
N ALA A 237 5.61 2.53 -27.62
CA ALA A 237 6.46 2.64 -28.79
C ALA A 237 6.01 3.81 -29.66
N ALA A 238 6.93 4.72 -30.01
CA ALA A 238 6.61 5.87 -30.85
C ALA A 238 6.19 5.50 -32.29
N SER A 239 6.54 4.30 -32.75
CA SER A 239 6.15 3.72 -34.04
C SER A 239 6.27 2.20 -33.99
N GLU A 240 5.72 1.47 -34.97
CA GLU A 240 5.78 0.00 -35.02
C GLU A 240 7.20 -0.57 -34.96
N SER A 241 8.18 0.15 -35.53
CA SER A 241 9.59 -0.22 -35.52
C SER A 241 10.42 0.42 -34.41
N ALA A 242 9.80 1.24 -33.55
CA ALA A 242 10.52 1.88 -32.45
C ALA A 242 10.88 0.85 -31.37
N ILE A 243 11.93 1.15 -30.61
CA ILE A 243 12.18 0.47 -29.36
C ILE A 243 11.03 0.78 -28.40
N VAL A 244 10.58 -0.25 -27.69
CA VAL A 244 9.55 -0.17 -26.68
C VAL A 244 10.15 0.34 -25.39
N ASP A 245 9.65 1.47 -24.92
CA ASP A 245 9.90 2.01 -23.60
C ASP A 245 8.92 1.42 -22.58
N TYR A 246 9.34 1.35 -21.31
CA TYR A 246 8.48 0.96 -20.21
C TYR A 246 8.22 2.13 -19.28
N TYR A 247 6.94 2.36 -19.00
CA TYR A 247 6.46 3.34 -18.04
C TYR A 247 5.82 2.59 -16.87
N SER A 248 6.43 2.67 -15.69
CA SER A 248 5.79 2.21 -14.46
C SER A 248 4.57 3.07 -14.13
N ALA A 249 3.65 2.57 -13.31
CA ALA A 249 2.51 3.35 -12.84
C ALA A 249 2.89 4.71 -12.22
N GLN A 250 4.11 4.91 -11.72
CA GLN A 250 4.51 6.19 -11.11
C GLN A 250 5.17 7.18 -12.08
N SER A 251 5.37 6.78 -13.34
CA SER A 251 6.18 7.54 -14.32
C SER A 251 5.36 8.29 -15.36
N PHE A 252 4.03 8.22 -15.28
CA PHE A 252 3.11 8.92 -16.18
C PHE A 252 1.87 9.35 -15.41
N ASP A 253 1.13 10.30 -15.96
CA ASP A 253 -0.09 10.83 -15.35
C ASP A 253 -1.33 10.12 -15.89
N ARG A 254 -1.42 9.97 -17.21
CA ARG A 254 -2.52 9.29 -17.91
C ARG A 254 -2.02 8.60 -19.18
N ALA A 255 -2.82 7.67 -19.69
CA ALA A 255 -2.64 7.11 -21.01
C ALA A 255 -3.99 6.83 -21.66
N GLY A 256 -4.04 6.80 -22.98
CA GLY A 256 -5.24 6.43 -23.73
C GLY A 256 -4.91 5.39 -24.78
N GLN A 257 -5.77 4.38 -24.92
CA GLN A 257 -5.63 3.29 -25.89
C GLN A 257 -6.88 3.21 -26.75
N ILE A 258 -6.73 3.11 -28.07
CA ILE A 258 -7.86 2.91 -28.98
C ILE A 258 -8.12 1.41 -29.13
N ILE A 259 -9.15 0.91 -28.45
CA ILE A 259 -9.59 -0.49 -28.49
C ILE A 259 -10.93 -0.55 -29.23
N ASP A 260 -10.98 -1.31 -30.32
CA ASP A 260 -12.19 -1.44 -31.17
C ASP A 260 -12.79 -0.10 -31.62
N GLY A 261 -11.94 0.92 -31.81
CA GLY A 261 -12.33 2.26 -32.22
C GLY A 261 -12.82 3.17 -31.09
N VAL A 262 -12.82 2.70 -29.84
CA VAL A 262 -13.15 3.47 -28.64
C VAL A 262 -11.87 3.77 -27.86
N GLU A 263 -11.74 5.00 -27.38
CA GLU A 263 -10.62 5.40 -26.53
C GLU A 263 -10.89 5.00 -25.08
N THR A 264 -10.07 4.08 -24.56
CA THR A 264 -10.05 3.72 -23.14
C THR A 264 -8.94 4.50 -22.45
N VAL A 265 -9.31 5.26 -21.41
CA VAL A 265 -8.37 6.05 -20.61
C VAL A 265 -7.88 5.24 -19.42
N TYR A 266 -6.58 5.25 -19.20
CA TYR A 266 -5.89 4.60 -18.11
C TYR A 266 -5.17 5.61 -17.24
N GLN A 267 -5.06 5.32 -15.95
CA GLN A 267 -4.28 6.14 -15.03
C GLN A 267 -3.66 5.32 -13.90
N PRO A 268 -2.58 5.83 -13.30
CA PRO A 268 -2.04 5.29 -12.06
C PRO A 268 -3.09 5.32 -10.94
N PHE A 269 -3.18 4.23 -10.21
CA PHE A 269 -4.01 4.16 -9.01
C PHE A 269 -3.41 3.21 -7.98
N GLU A 270 -2.96 3.79 -6.86
CA GLU A 270 -2.21 3.12 -5.80
C GLU A 270 -0.90 2.49 -6.35
N ASP A 271 -0.84 1.17 -6.48
CA ASP A 271 0.33 0.39 -6.88
C ASP A 271 0.27 -0.14 -8.33
N GLY A 272 -0.69 0.35 -9.14
CA GLY A 272 -0.84 -0.10 -10.52
C GLY A 272 -1.55 0.91 -11.41
N VAL A 273 -2.04 0.44 -12.55
CA VAL A 273 -2.72 1.22 -13.59
C VAL A 273 -4.13 0.65 -13.78
N VAL A 274 -5.14 1.50 -13.83
CA VAL A 274 -6.55 1.10 -14.00
C VAL A 274 -7.16 1.77 -15.22
N SER A 275 -8.07 1.08 -15.91
CA SER A 275 -9.01 1.71 -16.84
C SER A 275 -9.98 2.58 -16.03
N LEU A 276 -10.08 3.88 -16.35
CA LEU A 276 -10.96 4.81 -15.66
C LEU A 276 -12.43 4.39 -15.84
N GLU A 277 -12.85 4.05 -17.06
CA GLU A 277 -14.22 3.63 -17.35
C GLU A 277 -14.62 2.40 -16.52
N ASP A 278 -13.79 1.35 -16.53
CA ASP A 278 -14.04 0.13 -15.75
C ASP A 278 -14.07 0.41 -14.25
N PHE A 279 -13.22 1.33 -13.79
CA PHE A 279 -13.14 1.69 -12.37
C PHE A 279 -14.39 2.43 -11.91
N LEU A 280 -14.92 3.34 -12.74
CA LEU A 280 -16.16 4.08 -12.48
C LEU A 280 -17.37 3.15 -12.55
N ALA A 281 -17.49 2.31 -13.59
CA ALA A 281 -18.60 1.38 -13.77
C ALA A 281 -18.78 0.43 -12.57
N ARG A 282 -17.69 -0.02 -11.95
CA ARG A 282 -17.75 -0.84 -10.73
C ARG A 282 -18.21 -0.08 -9.49
N ALA A 283 -17.96 1.23 -9.43
CA ALA A 283 -18.42 2.07 -8.32
C ALA A 283 -19.93 2.29 -8.39
N GLU A 284 -20.48 2.46 -9.60
CA GLU A 284 -21.91 2.71 -9.82
C GLU A 284 -22.81 1.50 -9.54
N GLY A 285 -22.28 0.27 -9.67
CA GLY A 285 -23.03 -0.97 -9.40
C GLY A 285 -23.19 -1.34 -7.92
N ALA A 286 -22.74 -0.50 -6.98
CA ALA A 286 -22.77 -0.81 -5.56
C ALA A 286 -24.15 -0.52 -4.92
N ASN A 287 -24.66 -1.45 -4.11
CA ASN A 287 -25.90 -1.24 -3.33
C ASN A 287 -25.75 -0.20 -2.20
N ASP A 288 -24.51 0.22 -1.89
CA ASP A 288 -24.19 1.25 -0.90
C ASP A 288 -23.80 2.52 -1.65
N VAL A 289 -24.68 3.53 -1.60
CA VAL A 289 -24.51 4.82 -2.32
C VAL A 289 -23.18 5.51 -2.00
N THR A 290 -22.63 5.28 -0.79
CA THR A 290 -21.35 5.86 -0.36
C THR A 290 -20.14 5.24 -1.06
N LYS A 291 -20.31 4.06 -1.67
CA LYS A 291 -19.29 3.36 -2.48
C LYS A 291 -19.33 3.75 -3.96
N SER A 292 -20.37 4.48 -4.37
CA SER A 292 -20.42 5.13 -5.67
C SER A 292 -19.76 6.51 -5.59
N PHE A 293 -19.36 7.03 -6.74
CA PHE A 293 -18.79 8.37 -6.83
C PHE A 293 -19.90 9.41 -6.64
N GLN A 294 -19.75 10.25 -5.62
CA GLN A 294 -20.69 11.31 -5.24
C GLN A 294 -19.96 12.65 -5.19
N GLU A 295 -20.59 13.75 -5.61
CA GLU A 295 -19.98 15.08 -5.50
C GLU A 295 -19.54 15.39 -4.05
N GLY A 296 -18.37 15.97 -3.86
CA GLY A 296 -17.82 16.17 -2.53
C GLY A 296 -16.46 16.84 -2.50
N TYR A 297 -15.82 16.82 -1.33
CA TYR A 297 -14.43 17.23 -1.18
C TYR A 297 -13.73 16.52 -0.01
N VAL A 298 -12.41 16.38 -0.10
CA VAL A 298 -11.54 15.88 0.98
C VAL A 298 -10.73 17.04 1.54
N VAL A 299 -10.63 17.14 2.87
CA VAL A 299 -9.71 18.06 3.56
C VAL A 299 -8.59 17.23 4.18
N LEU A 300 -7.36 17.49 3.76
CA LEU A 300 -6.16 16.81 4.24
C LEU A 300 -5.70 17.39 5.59
N LEU A 301 -4.88 16.67 6.36
CA LEU A 301 -4.38 17.12 7.67
C LEU A 301 -3.61 18.46 7.63
N GLY A 302 -3.14 18.90 6.45
CA GLY A 302 -2.53 20.22 6.23
C GLY A 302 -3.52 21.35 5.94
N GLY A 303 -4.83 21.08 5.92
CA GLY A 303 -5.89 22.03 5.56
C GLY A 303 -6.14 22.15 4.05
N THR A 304 -5.37 21.48 3.20
CA THR A 304 -5.58 21.45 1.75
C THR A 304 -6.91 20.78 1.43
N ARG A 305 -7.76 21.47 0.67
CA ARG A 305 -9.03 20.96 0.15
C ARG A 305 -8.86 20.44 -1.28
N VAL A 306 -9.43 19.27 -1.57
CA VAL A 306 -9.47 18.64 -2.90
C VAL A 306 -10.94 18.39 -3.24
N ASP A 307 -11.46 19.13 -4.22
CA ASP A 307 -12.82 19.01 -4.73
C ASP A 307 -12.93 17.98 -5.85
N GLY A 308 -14.05 17.27 -5.92
CA GLY A 308 -14.30 16.26 -6.95
C GLY A 308 -15.41 15.29 -6.58
N GLN A 309 -15.43 14.14 -7.25
CA GLN A 309 -16.35 13.06 -6.93
C GLN A 309 -15.66 12.05 -6.01
N ILE A 310 -16.33 11.65 -4.94
CA ILE A 310 -15.78 10.90 -3.84
C ILE A 310 -16.54 9.60 -3.67
N ARG A 311 -15.80 8.50 -3.46
CA ARG A 311 -16.35 7.25 -2.96
C ARG A 311 -15.57 6.74 -1.76
N GLN A 312 -16.24 5.98 -0.89
CA GLN A 312 -15.62 5.31 0.25
C GLN A 312 -15.16 3.91 -0.13
N ASN A 313 -13.94 3.55 0.27
CA ASN A 313 -13.44 2.19 0.17
C ASN A 313 -13.70 1.47 1.50
N LYS A 314 -14.77 0.67 1.56
CA LYS A 314 -15.13 -0.12 2.76
C LYS A 314 -14.83 -1.60 2.58
N HIS A 315 -14.43 -2.28 3.65
CA HIS A 315 -14.41 -3.74 3.66
C HIS A 315 -15.84 -4.30 3.54
N LEU A 316 -15.95 -5.56 3.10
CA LEU A 316 -17.23 -6.24 3.04
C LEU A 316 -17.86 -6.32 4.45
N GLY A 317 -19.09 -5.83 4.60
CA GLY A 317 -19.81 -5.81 5.88
C GLY A 317 -19.46 -4.65 6.83
N SER A 318 -18.43 -3.85 6.53
CA SER A 318 -18.12 -2.65 7.32
C SER A 318 -19.04 -1.49 6.93
N TRP A 319 -19.56 -0.78 7.92
CA TRP A 319 -20.36 0.44 7.71
C TRP A 319 -19.50 1.72 7.69
N PHE A 320 -18.26 1.65 8.15
CA PHE A 320 -17.24 2.71 8.10
C PHE A 320 -16.30 2.53 6.90
N GLY A 321 -15.63 3.61 6.48
CA GLY A 321 -14.63 3.61 5.41
C GLY A 321 -13.22 3.34 5.91
N ASN A 322 -12.42 2.62 5.14
CA ASN A 322 -10.99 2.43 5.44
C ASN A 322 -10.11 3.45 4.72
N SER A 323 -10.58 3.94 3.58
CA SER A 323 -9.96 5.02 2.81
C SER A 323 -11.04 5.66 1.93
N VAL A 324 -10.67 6.75 1.29
CA VAL A 324 -11.54 7.46 0.34
C VAL A 324 -10.83 7.56 -1.00
N THR A 325 -11.56 7.35 -2.09
CA THR A 325 -11.07 7.63 -3.44
C THR A 325 -11.77 8.87 -3.95
N ILE A 326 -11.02 9.83 -4.47
CA ILE A 326 -11.54 11.01 -5.17
C ILE A 326 -11.17 10.92 -6.65
N LEU A 327 -12.12 11.22 -7.52
CA LEU A 327 -11.90 11.63 -8.91
C LEU A 327 -11.95 13.17 -8.88
N ASP A 328 -10.81 13.82 -8.99
CA ASP A 328 -10.77 15.28 -8.88
C ASP A 328 -11.29 15.97 -10.17
N LYS A 329 -11.33 17.30 -10.14
CA LYS A 329 -11.78 18.13 -11.28
C LYS A 329 -10.98 17.94 -12.57
N ASP A 330 -9.76 17.40 -12.47
CA ASP A 330 -8.87 17.13 -13.61
C ASP A 330 -9.00 15.65 -14.06
N GLU A 331 -10.01 14.95 -13.53
CA GLU A 331 -10.34 13.54 -13.74
C GLU A 331 -9.24 12.57 -13.29
N LEU A 332 -8.42 12.99 -12.29
CA LEU A 332 -7.37 12.15 -11.72
C LEU A 332 -7.88 11.40 -10.48
N LEU A 333 -7.66 10.09 -10.44
CA LEU A 333 -7.96 9.26 -9.28
C LEU A 333 -6.89 9.39 -8.20
N LYS A 334 -7.31 9.71 -6.98
CA LYS A 334 -6.44 9.76 -5.79
C LYS A 334 -7.08 8.98 -4.65
N SER A 335 -6.29 8.16 -3.97
CA SER A 335 -6.71 7.42 -2.77
C SER A 335 -6.06 8.08 -1.55
N TYR A 336 -6.87 8.39 -0.54
CA TYR A 336 -6.39 8.94 0.73
C TYR A 336 -6.73 7.99 1.87
N SER A 337 -5.71 7.66 2.66
CA SER A 337 -5.86 6.91 3.89
C SER A 337 -6.25 7.83 5.07
N PRO A 338 -6.80 7.28 6.18
CA PRO A 338 -7.23 8.09 7.31
C PRO A 338 -6.08 8.86 7.99
N SER A 339 -4.83 8.42 7.83
CA SER A 339 -3.66 9.16 8.34
C SER A 339 -3.30 10.40 7.50
N GLN A 340 -3.97 10.64 6.37
CA GLN A 340 -3.75 11.78 5.49
C GLN A 340 -4.90 12.79 5.52
N ILE A 341 -6.06 12.39 6.04
CA ILE A 341 -7.32 13.13 6.00
C ILE A 341 -7.60 13.74 7.36
N ASP A 342 -8.11 14.96 7.38
CA ASP A 342 -8.79 15.53 8.55
C ASP A 342 -10.26 15.10 8.54
N PHE A 343 -10.97 15.47 7.48
CA PHE A 343 -12.34 15.02 7.20
C PHE A 343 -12.62 15.03 5.69
N PHE A 344 -13.72 14.42 5.27
CA PHE A 344 -14.25 14.60 3.91
C PHE A 344 -15.77 14.77 3.95
N VAL A 345 -16.32 15.24 2.84
CA VAL A 345 -17.74 15.47 2.65
C VAL A 345 -18.18 14.78 1.37
N GLN A 346 -19.31 14.06 1.42
CA GLN A 346 -20.00 13.49 0.27
C GLN A 346 -21.43 14.03 0.20
N ASN A 347 -21.89 14.36 -1.00
CA ASN A 347 -23.24 14.82 -1.26
C ASN A 347 -24.03 13.74 -1.97
N PHE A 348 -24.99 13.14 -1.28
CA PHE A 348 -25.93 12.18 -1.87
C PHE A 348 -27.31 12.38 -1.26
N GLU A 349 -28.37 11.95 -1.96
CA GLU A 349 -29.77 12.14 -1.54
C GLU A 349 -30.14 13.60 -1.23
N GLY A 350 -29.45 14.56 -1.84
CA GLY A 350 -29.66 16.00 -1.64
C GLY A 350 -29.19 16.52 -0.27
N LYS A 351 -28.37 15.75 0.45
CA LYS A 351 -27.80 16.12 1.75
C LYS A 351 -26.28 16.06 1.74
N GLU A 352 -25.67 16.91 2.56
CA GLU A 352 -24.24 16.89 2.83
C GLU A 352 -23.97 15.89 3.97
N HIS A 353 -23.09 14.91 3.73
CA HIS A 353 -22.66 13.94 4.73
C HIS A 353 -21.18 14.14 5.02
N LYS A 354 -20.85 14.52 6.25
CA LYS A 354 -19.47 14.74 6.70
C LYS A 354 -18.91 13.51 7.39
N TYR A 355 -17.66 13.18 7.09
CA TYR A 355 -16.97 12.01 7.62
C TYR A 355 -15.64 12.42 8.24
N ILE A 356 -15.37 11.94 9.45
CA ILE A 356 -14.18 12.27 10.23
C ILE A 356 -13.31 11.02 10.44
N VAL A 357 -12.04 11.24 10.78
CA VAL A 357 -11.14 10.16 11.19
C VAL A 357 -11.32 9.86 12.69
N ASP A 358 -11.70 8.63 13.03
CA ASP A 358 -11.65 8.11 14.40
C ASP A 358 -11.07 6.70 14.43
N GLN A 359 -10.18 6.43 15.38
CA GLN A 359 -9.56 5.12 15.56
C GLN A 359 -8.94 4.53 14.27
N GLY A 360 -8.41 5.40 13.40
CA GLY A 360 -7.76 5.00 12.14
C GLY A 360 -8.72 4.61 11.02
N VAL A 361 -10.02 4.90 11.14
CA VAL A 361 -11.04 4.68 10.09
C VAL A 361 -11.89 5.93 9.88
N LEU A 362 -12.70 5.93 8.82
CA LEU A 362 -13.56 7.03 8.41
C LEU A 362 -15.01 6.76 8.84
N VAL A 363 -15.57 7.63 9.68
CA VAL A 363 -16.91 7.49 10.23
C VAL A 363 -17.75 8.72 9.94
N GLU A 364 -19.04 8.51 9.67
CA GLU A 364 -19.98 9.58 9.44
C GLU A 364 -20.24 10.37 10.73
N LEU A 365 -20.10 11.68 10.64
CA LEU A 365 -20.47 12.61 11.68
C LEU A 365 -21.96 12.89 11.55
N LEU A 366 -22.74 12.19 12.37
CA LEU A 366 -24.20 12.28 12.39
C LEU A 366 -24.67 13.62 12.94
N ASN A 367 -23.87 14.25 13.80
CA ASN A 367 -24.09 15.63 14.23
C ASN A 367 -22.79 16.37 14.56
N GLU A 368 -22.67 17.62 14.07
CA GLU A 368 -21.56 18.53 14.34
C GLU A 368 -22.01 19.76 15.13
N GLY A 369 -21.96 19.67 16.47
CA GLY A 369 -22.14 20.82 17.35
C GLY A 369 -20.85 21.53 17.70
N ASN A 370 -20.98 22.73 18.28
CA ASN A 370 -19.84 23.48 18.81
C ASN A 370 -19.15 22.73 19.95
N THR A 371 -19.95 22.14 20.85
CA THR A 371 -19.44 21.42 22.03
C THR A 371 -19.38 19.91 21.81
N PHE A 372 -20.39 19.33 21.16
CA PHE A 372 -20.53 17.88 21.04
C PHE A 372 -20.56 17.43 19.60
N TRP A 373 -19.72 16.45 19.30
CA TRP A 373 -19.75 15.69 18.06
C TRP A 373 -20.32 14.32 18.32
N PHE A 374 -21.15 13.83 17.40
CA PHE A 374 -21.86 12.57 17.54
C PHE A 374 -21.68 11.70 16.29
N TYR A 375 -21.23 10.47 16.50
CA TYR A 375 -21.02 9.51 15.42
C TYR A 375 -21.13 8.07 15.94
N ARG A 376 -21.34 7.11 15.05
CA ARG A 376 -21.39 5.69 15.42
C ARG A 376 -19.98 5.18 15.79
N ASN A 377 -19.86 4.34 16.81
CA ASN A 377 -18.56 3.78 17.22
C ASN A 377 -18.08 2.74 16.18
N PRO A 378 -16.97 2.97 15.42
CA PRO A 378 -16.49 2.05 14.37
C PRO A 378 -16.20 0.65 14.90
N PHE A 379 -15.78 0.54 16.16
CA PHE A 379 -15.42 -0.73 16.80
C PHE A 379 -16.28 -0.96 18.04
N PRO A 380 -17.55 -1.32 17.85
CA PRO A 380 -18.47 -1.52 18.97
C PRO A 380 -18.01 -2.66 19.88
N THR A 381 -18.04 -2.41 21.18
CA THR A 381 -17.51 -3.34 22.20
C THR A 381 -18.59 -4.27 22.75
N THR A 382 -19.86 -3.87 22.70
CA THR A 382 -20.99 -4.68 23.18
C THR A 382 -21.48 -5.66 22.11
N SER A 383 -21.53 -6.96 22.42
CA SER A 383 -22.05 -8.00 21.53
C SER A 383 -23.53 -8.32 21.76
N TYR A 384 -24.22 -8.79 20.71
CA TYR A 384 -25.48 -9.52 20.82
C TYR A 384 -25.16 -11.00 21.05
N LYS A 385 -24.94 -11.39 22.31
CA LYS A 385 -24.58 -12.78 22.66
C LYS A 385 -25.41 -13.83 21.91
N PHE A 386 -26.75 -13.69 21.90
CA PHE A 386 -27.65 -14.60 21.19
C PHE A 386 -27.44 -14.63 19.66
N LEU A 387 -27.31 -13.47 19.00
CA LEU A 387 -27.12 -13.42 17.54
C LEU A 387 -25.71 -13.87 17.15
N SER A 388 -24.68 -13.53 17.94
CA SER A 388 -23.32 -14.03 17.74
C SER A 388 -23.26 -15.56 17.89
N ASP A 389 -24.01 -16.14 18.83
CA ASP A 389 -24.12 -17.60 19.00
C ASP A 389 -24.81 -18.25 17.78
N VAL A 390 -25.88 -17.65 17.25
CA VAL A 390 -26.61 -18.13 16.06
C VAL A 390 -25.77 -17.98 14.77
N ALA A 391 -25.13 -16.82 14.58
CA ALA A 391 -24.29 -16.57 13.41
C ALA A 391 -23.05 -17.47 13.42
N GLY A 392 -22.42 -17.67 14.59
CA GLY A 392 -21.37 -18.66 14.78
C GLY A 392 -21.81 -20.05 14.34
N ALA A 393 -23.01 -20.50 14.74
CA ALA A 393 -23.58 -21.78 14.33
C ALA A 393 -23.83 -21.87 12.81
N LEU A 394 -24.29 -20.79 12.17
CA LEU A 394 -24.56 -20.72 10.72
C LEU A 394 -23.28 -20.72 9.88
N THR A 395 -22.24 -20.01 10.29
CA THR A 395 -20.93 -20.05 9.59
C THR A 395 -20.23 -21.39 9.67
N GLN A 396 -20.49 -22.15 10.74
CA GLN A 396 -19.99 -23.52 10.83
C GLN A 396 -20.62 -24.43 9.75
N ALA A 397 -21.81 -24.07 9.26
CA ALA A 397 -22.55 -24.81 8.24
C ALA A 397 -22.31 -24.30 6.80
N ALA A 398 -22.18 -22.99 6.57
CA ALA A 398 -22.09 -22.41 5.22
C ALA A 398 -20.66 -22.05 4.77
N VAL A 399 -20.15 -22.69 3.71
CA VAL A 399 -18.74 -22.54 3.28
C VAL A 399 -18.56 -21.78 1.95
N ASP A 400 -19.63 -21.57 1.16
CA ASP A 400 -19.53 -20.83 -0.10
C ASP A 400 -19.61 -19.30 0.06
N THR A 401 -18.79 -18.59 -0.71
CA THR A 401 -18.70 -17.10 -0.74
C THR A 401 -20.04 -16.44 -1.08
N LEU A 402 -20.86 -17.08 -1.92
CA LEU A 402 -22.22 -16.63 -2.27
C LEU A 402 -23.20 -16.79 -1.10
N ALA A 403 -23.14 -17.91 -0.38
CA ALA A 403 -23.96 -18.16 0.80
C ALA A 403 -23.58 -17.22 1.96
N LYS A 404 -22.31 -16.85 2.09
CA LYS A 404 -21.85 -15.84 3.05
C LYS A 404 -22.49 -14.47 2.79
N ALA A 405 -22.46 -13.98 1.55
CA ALA A 405 -23.07 -12.69 1.21
C ALA A 405 -24.58 -12.69 1.50
N ALA A 406 -25.27 -13.78 1.17
CA ALA A 406 -26.70 -13.96 1.49
C ALA A 406 -26.96 -13.99 3.01
N ALA A 407 -26.16 -14.73 3.78
CA ALA A 407 -26.28 -14.80 5.23
C ALA A 407 -26.00 -13.45 5.90
N TYR A 408 -24.98 -12.71 5.45
CA TYR A 408 -24.70 -11.35 5.93
C TYR A 408 -25.84 -10.38 5.62
N ASN A 409 -26.45 -10.48 4.44
CA ASN A 409 -27.61 -9.65 4.08
C ASN A 409 -28.85 -10.01 4.91
N ALA A 410 -29.14 -11.29 5.12
CA ALA A 410 -30.26 -11.74 5.95
C ALA A 410 -30.12 -11.29 7.42
N VAL A 411 -28.92 -11.45 7.99
CA VAL A 411 -28.59 -10.96 9.34
C VAL A 411 -28.65 -9.43 9.41
N GLY A 412 -28.11 -8.73 8.42
CA GLY A 412 -28.17 -7.26 8.32
C GLY A 412 -29.61 -6.75 8.31
N ASN A 413 -30.48 -7.37 7.51
CA ASN A 413 -31.90 -7.02 7.43
C ASN A 413 -32.64 -7.26 8.76
N ALA A 414 -32.29 -8.32 9.50
CA ALA A 414 -32.85 -8.57 10.82
C ALA A 414 -32.36 -7.57 11.89
N ILE A 415 -31.09 -7.14 11.83
CA ILE A 415 -30.55 -6.09 12.72
C ILE A 415 -31.20 -4.73 12.46
N GLU A 416 -31.59 -4.45 11.22
CA GLU A 416 -32.33 -3.25 10.84
C GLU A 416 -33.83 -3.31 11.17
N GLY A 417 -34.32 -4.41 11.74
CA GLY A 417 -35.74 -4.58 12.07
C GLY A 417 -36.64 -4.73 10.84
N LYS A 418 -36.08 -5.12 9.69
CA LYS A 418 -36.81 -5.26 8.41
C LYS A 418 -37.32 -6.68 8.16
N ASN A 419 -37.11 -7.61 9.08
CA ASN A 419 -37.49 -9.01 8.88
C ASN A 419 -37.94 -9.68 10.18
N ASP A 420 -39.21 -10.06 10.25
CA ASP A 420 -39.85 -10.68 11.43
C ASP A 420 -39.62 -12.21 11.49
N ASN A 421 -39.18 -12.84 10.40
CA ASN A 421 -39.04 -14.31 10.27
C ASN A 421 -37.58 -14.77 10.06
N LEU A 422 -36.65 -14.21 10.83
CA LEU A 422 -35.23 -14.59 10.81
C LEU A 422 -35.02 -16.12 10.93
N GLN A 423 -35.91 -16.82 11.64
CA GLN A 423 -35.82 -18.27 11.85
C GLN A 423 -36.07 -19.08 10.57
N GLU A 424 -36.96 -18.61 9.68
CA GLU A 424 -37.31 -19.27 8.41
C GLU A 424 -36.18 -19.09 7.38
N ASP A 425 -35.56 -17.91 7.33
CA ASP A 425 -34.39 -17.66 6.46
C ASP A 425 -33.17 -18.47 6.90
N ILE A 426 -33.02 -18.70 8.20
CA ILE A 426 -31.96 -19.55 8.78
C ILE A 426 -32.16 -21.01 8.37
N GLU A 427 -33.39 -21.52 8.41
CA GLU A 427 -33.72 -22.89 7.99
C GLU A 427 -33.44 -23.10 6.49
N ASN A 428 -33.83 -22.13 5.65
CA ASN A 428 -33.58 -22.18 4.19
C ASN A 428 -32.09 -22.16 3.81
N ILE A 429 -31.23 -21.47 4.59
CA ILE A 429 -29.77 -21.44 4.36
C ILE A 429 -29.12 -22.75 4.84
N SER A 430 -29.67 -23.38 5.88
CA SER A 430 -29.10 -24.60 6.48
C SER A 430 -29.21 -25.85 5.61
N GLU A 431 -30.18 -25.91 4.70
CA GLU A 431 -30.39 -27.05 3.80
C GLU A 431 -29.39 -27.09 2.61
N ALA A 432 -28.54 -26.08 2.43
CA ALA A 432 -27.89 -25.80 1.15
C ALA A 432 -26.40 -26.18 0.95
N HIS A 433 -25.67 -26.85 1.87
CA HIS A 433 -24.46 -27.71 1.60
C HIS A 433 -23.52 -27.89 2.82
N ALA A 434 -22.66 -28.92 2.74
CA ALA A 434 -21.59 -29.30 3.68
C ALA A 434 -20.18 -29.11 3.09
N ALA A 435 -19.22 -28.57 3.88
CA ALA A 435 -17.78 -28.97 4.02
C ALA A 435 -16.81 -27.83 4.46
N GLY A 436 -16.22 -27.92 5.67
CA GLY A 436 -14.92 -27.30 6.10
C GLY A 436 -14.96 -25.85 6.62
N SER A 437 -14.79 -25.51 7.91
CA SER A 437 -13.67 -25.67 8.87
C SER A 437 -12.37 -24.94 8.52
N GLU A 438 -12.37 -23.59 8.53
CA GLU A 438 -11.18 -22.80 8.94
C GLU A 438 -11.47 -21.33 9.34
N LEU A 439 -12.73 -20.87 9.32
CA LEU A 439 -13.10 -19.48 9.64
C LEU A 439 -14.14 -19.33 10.75
N ALA A 440 -14.37 -20.39 11.53
CA ALA A 440 -15.31 -20.42 12.67
C ALA A 440 -14.85 -19.61 13.91
N SER A 441 -13.89 -18.70 13.77
CA SER A 441 -13.59 -17.72 14.81
C SER A 441 -14.66 -16.63 14.79
N ALA A 442 -15.80 -16.95 15.39
CA ALA A 442 -16.88 -16.10 15.88
C ALA A 442 -17.24 -14.88 15.00
N ILE A 443 -18.30 -15.01 14.18
CA ILE A 443 -19.09 -13.84 13.78
C ILE A 443 -19.66 -13.22 15.05
N ASP A 444 -18.97 -12.20 15.57
CA ASP A 444 -19.47 -11.44 16.71
C ASP A 444 -20.37 -10.30 16.21
N ILE A 445 -21.68 -10.50 16.28
CA ILE A 445 -22.65 -9.47 15.91
C ILE A 445 -22.68 -8.42 17.01
N LYS A 446 -22.09 -7.26 16.74
CA LYS A 446 -22.00 -6.17 17.69
C LYS A 446 -23.25 -5.30 17.71
N ARG A 447 -23.62 -4.81 18.90
CA ARG A 447 -24.69 -3.82 19.07
C ARG A 447 -24.28 -2.48 18.46
N LYS A 448 -25.27 -1.68 18.05
CA LYS A 448 -25.05 -0.27 17.75
C LYS A 448 -24.53 0.41 19.03
N GLU A 449 -23.40 1.09 18.90
CA GLU A 449 -22.86 1.98 19.92
C GLU A 449 -22.57 3.31 19.24
N TYR A 450 -22.72 4.39 19.98
CA TYR A 450 -22.38 5.72 19.53
C TYR A 450 -21.29 6.33 20.41
N ILE A 451 -20.48 7.20 19.82
CA ILE A 451 -19.53 8.02 20.53
C ILE A 451 -20.04 9.45 20.51
N VAL A 452 -20.10 10.04 21.71
CA VAL A 452 -20.25 11.47 21.89
C VAL A 452 -18.91 12.03 22.31
N TRP A 453 -18.37 12.93 21.51
CA TRP A 453 -17.10 13.59 21.77
C TRP A 453 -17.34 15.03 22.20
N ASN A 454 -17.07 15.32 23.48
CA ASN A 454 -17.01 16.68 23.99
C ASN A 454 -15.70 17.32 23.49
N ARG A 455 -15.81 18.19 22.49
CA ARG A 455 -14.67 18.85 21.82
C ARG A 455 -13.94 19.83 22.73
N THR A 456 -14.67 20.48 23.64
CA THR A 456 -14.11 21.45 24.60
C THR A 456 -13.21 20.76 25.63
N ARG A 457 -13.62 19.59 26.12
CA ARG A 457 -12.88 18.82 27.13
C ARG A 457 -11.99 17.73 26.54
N ASN A 458 -12.11 17.48 25.23
CA ASN A 458 -11.52 16.35 24.53
C ASN A 458 -11.85 14.99 25.17
N GLU A 459 -13.10 14.81 25.60
CA GLU A 459 -13.59 13.60 26.27
C GLU A 459 -14.55 12.83 25.36
N LYS A 460 -14.31 11.53 25.17
CA LYS A 460 -15.18 10.64 24.39
C LYS A 460 -15.97 9.72 25.31
N THR A 461 -17.27 9.67 25.12
CA THR A 461 -18.16 8.79 25.89
C THR A 461 -18.92 7.87 24.96
N ILE A 462 -18.87 6.56 25.26
CA ILE A 462 -19.60 5.53 24.51
C ILE A 462 -21.00 5.36 25.09
N PHE A 463 -22.01 5.50 24.22
CA PHE A 463 -23.42 5.27 24.48
C PHE A 463 -23.88 3.98 23.80
N ASN A 464 -24.58 3.14 24.55
CA ASN A 464 -25.17 1.91 24.06
C ASN A 464 -26.49 1.64 24.79
N THR A 465 -27.26 0.67 24.33
CA THR A 465 -28.59 0.35 24.89
C THR A 465 -28.60 0.08 26.41
N LYS A 466 -27.46 -0.27 27.02
CA LYS A 466 -27.39 -0.58 28.46
C LYS A 466 -27.16 0.64 29.34
N ASN A 467 -26.49 1.67 28.81
CA ASN A 467 -26.09 2.85 29.58
C ASN A 467 -26.67 4.16 29.04
N TYR A 468 -27.47 4.10 27.96
CA TYR A 468 -28.02 5.28 27.31
C TYR A 468 -28.85 6.13 28.28
N ASP A 469 -29.88 5.57 28.91
CA ASP A 469 -30.80 6.30 29.78
C ASP A 469 -30.08 7.07 30.90
N GLU A 470 -29.09 6.44 31.53
CA GLU A 470 -28.28 7.05 32.59
C GLU A 470 -27.43 8.21 32.03
N LYS A 471 -26.65 7.93 30.97
CA LYS A 471 -25.69 8.89 30.42
C LYS A 471 -26.35 10.04 29.67
N ILE A 472 -27.40 9.79 28.92
CA ILE A 472 -28.06 10.83 28.13
C ILE A 472 -28.80 11.79 29.04
N ASN A 473 -29.38 11.28 30.14
CA ASN A 473 -30.03 12.10 31.13
C ASN A 473 -29.03 13.02 31.83
N GLU A 474 -27.80 12.56 32.12
CA GLU A 474 -26.74 13.43 32.65
C GLU A 474 -26.45 14.62 31.71
N VAL A 475 -26.37 14.38 30.41
CA VAL A 475 -26.11 15.43 29.41
C VAL A 475 -27.33 16.35 29.25
N LEU A 476 -28.53 15.79 29.09
CA LEU A 476 -29.77 16.54 28.87
C LEU A 476 -30.18 17.37 30.10
N MET A 477 -29.89 16.90 31.32
CA MET A 477 -30.18 17.66 32.55
C MET A 477 -29.28 18.89 32.72
N GLY A 478 -28.24 19.05 31.91
CA GLY A 478 -27.50 20.31 31.80
C GLY A 478 -28.11 21.31 30.80
N CYS A 479 -29.11 20.90 30.02
CA CYS A 479 -29.83 21.77 29.09
C CYS A 479 -31.08 22.38 29.74
N GLU A 480 -31.10 23.70 29.91
CA GLU A 480 -32.24 24.43 30.50
C GLU A 480 -33.55 24.17 29.74
N LYS A 481 -33.51 24.18 28.39
CA LYS A 481 -34.67 23.91 27.54
C LYS A 481 -35.29 22.53 27.80
N PHE A 482 -34.46 21.50 28.04
CA PHE A 482 -34.95 20.16 28.37
C PHE A 482 -35.65 20.12 29.73
N ILE A 483 -35.07 20.77 30.74
CA ILE A 483 -35.57 20.78 32.12
C ILE A 483 -36.99 21.36 32.20
N PHE A 484 -37.30 22.35 31.36
CA PHE A 484 -38.60 23.02 31.32
C PHE A 484 -39.62 22.36 30.38
N MET A 485 -39.24 21.36 29.57
CA MET A 485 -40.19 20.56 28.80
C MET A 485 -41.07 19.71 29.72
N ASP A 486 -42.28 19.40 29.26
CA ASP A 486 -43.09 18.41 29.97
C ASP A 486 -42.52 16.99 29.79
N LYS A 487 -42.95 16.04 30.63
CA LYS A 487 -42.41 14.68 30.61
C LYS A 487 -42.70 13.93 29.32
N ASP A 488 -43.80 14.24 28.63
CA ASP A 488 -44.17 13.58 27.39
C ASP A 488 -43.31 14.09 26.23
N GLU A 489 -42.93 15.37 26.25
CA GLU A 489 -41.96 16.00 25.33
C GLU A 489 -40.52 15.52 25.58
N GLN A 490 -40.14 15.23 26.82
CA GLN A 490 -38.80 14.70 27.14
C GLN A 490 -38.60 13.25 26.69
N LYS A 491 -39.66 12.44 26.74
CA LYS A 491 -39.60 10.99 26.55
C LYS A 491 -38.98 10.54 25.22
N PRO A 492 -39.21 11.19 24.07
CA PRO A 492 -38.54 10.85 22.82
C PRO A 492 -37.01 10.91 22.90
N TYR A 493 -36.43 11.93 23.53
CA TYR A 493 -34.97 12.11 23.63
C TYR A 493 -34.28 11.08 24.55
N LEU A 494 -35.04 10.51 25.49
CA LEU A 494 -34.57 9.48 26.41
C LEU A 494 -34.60 8.06 25.81
N LYS A 495 -35.02 7.87 24.55
CA LYS A 495 -34.98 6.57 23.87
C LYS A 495 -33.73 6.43 23.01
N PHE A 496 -33.01 5.31 23.16
CA PHE A 496 -31.81 5.03 22.36
C PHE A 496 -32.06 5.04 20.85
N ASP A 497 -33.23 4.58 20.40
CA ASP A 497 -33.61 4.59 18.98
C ASP A 497 -33.76 6.00 18.40
N ASN A 498 -33.88 7.02 19.27
CA ASN A 498 -33.94 8.44 18.92
C ASN A 498 -32.66 9.18 19.33
N ALA A 499 -31.54 8.48 19.48
CA ALA A 499 -30.27 9.08 19.90
C ALA A 499 -29.88 10.30 19.04
N GLU A 500 -29.98 10.20 17.72
CA GLU A 500 -29.70 11.31 16.80
C GLU A 500 -30.49 12.58 17.13
N MET A 501 -31.80 12.44 17.34
CA MET A 501 -32.69 13.53 17.76
C MET A 501 -32.28 14.14 19.10
N ALA A 502 -31.86 13.33 20.07
CA ALA A 502 -31.36 13.82 21.35
C ALA A 502 -30.07 14.62 21.20
N PHE A 503 -29.15 14.20 20.34
CA PHE A 503 -27.89 14.91 20.13
C PHE A 503 -28.04 16.18 19.31
N GLU A 504 -28.94 16.19 18.31
CA GLU A 504 -29.38 17.42 17.64
C GLU A 504 -29.89 18.45 18.66
N PHE A 505 -30.77 18.01 19.56
CA PHE A 505 -31.34 18.85 20.59
C PHE A 505 -30.28 19.38 21.57
N ILE A 506 -29.33 18.54 22.00
CA ILE A 506 -28.23 18.94 22.90
C ILE A 506 -27.42 20.10 22.30
N ASN A 507 -27.21 20.12 20.99
CA ASN A 507 -26.44 21.18 20.33
C ASN A 507 -27.18 22.52 20.23
N GLU A 508 -28.49 22.55 20.43
CA GLU A 508 -29.22 23.81 20.62
C GLU A 508 -28.99 24.40 22.02
N CYS A 509 -28.51 23.59 22.98
CA CYS A 509 -28.35 23.97 24.38
C CYS A 509 -26.94 24.47 24.72
N TYR A 510 -25.92 24.13 23.93
CA TYR A 510 -24.50 24.38 24.19
C TYR A 510 -23.79 24.92 22.96
#